data_AF-A0A1A8RRF6-F1
#
_entry.id   AF-A0A1A8RRF6-F1
#
_cell.length_a   1.000
_cell.length_b   1.000
_cell.length_c   1.000
_cell.angle_alpha   90.00
_cell.angle_beta   90.00
_cell.angle_gamma   90.00
#
_symmetry.space_group_name_H-M   'P 1'
#
loop_
_entity.id
_entity.type
_entity.pdbx_description
1 polymer ?
#
loop_
_entity_poly.entity_id
_entity_poly.type
_entity_poly.pdbx_seq_one_letter_code
_entity_poly.pdbx_strand_id
1 'polypeptide(L)'
;MAADVDKITHGNESNIRQDGHRTPDSGSWFYRGIWTLLGLCSVPLLAFGIKYYQDALFLKRHEESVGALGAEGFFLFSSLDTDHDLYLSPEEFKPIAEKLTGITAPVDQEEEDIHDPNGETLVLEARMQPLLLDSMTKSKDGFLGVSHSSLSGLRSWTSPAVPSSSFFASQFRVFLPPKNKLEVGDTWWVIPSELNIFTGYLPNNRYHPPSPKGKEVLIHSLLSMFHPRPFIKSRFAPQGTVACIRASSDFYYDIVFRIHAEFQLNDVPNFPFWFTPGQFAGNIVLSKDASHVRRFHLYVPNERSLNVDMEWLYGASESSNMEVDIGYLPQLELQSTGPSTPSVITDEEGNVVDSRDGSSEPIQFIFEEINWITEISQGEAFGRVEATLYPFKKVSYLPFSEALAEVRGELSGRRSWKVRPSWLCSTRASSAAGLWSKSWRTCRLTSRTLL
;
A
#
# COMPACT_ATOMS: atom_id res chain seq x y z
N MET A 1 -27.05 -54.49 49.18
CA MET A 1 -27.23 -55.95 48.99
C MET A 1 -26.22 -56.38 47.95
N ALA A 2 -25.51 -57.48 48.16
CA ALA A 2 -24.21 -57.76 47.52
C ALA A 2 -24.16 -59.18 46.92
N ALA A 3 -23.17 -59.39 46.04
CA ALA A 3 -22.68 -60.69 45.55
C ALA A 3 -23.67 -61.49 44.66
N ASP A 4 -23.29 -62.40 43.74
CA ASP A 4 -21.97 -62.84 43.22
C ASP A 4 -22.21 -63.54 41.85
N VAL A 5 -21.36 -63.36 40.82
CA VAL A 5 -20.27 -64.24 40.32
C VAL A 5 -20.65 -65.43 39.40
N ASP A 6 -20.12 -65.34 38.17
CA ASP A 6 -19.59 -66.31 37.17
C ASP A 6 -20.00 -67.80 37.09
N LYS A 7 -20.20 -68.24 35.82
CA LYS A 7 -19.52 -69.39 35.12
C LYS A 7 -20.12 -69.59 33.71
N ILE A 8 -19.55 -70.29 32.71
CA ILE A 8 -18.20 -70.52 32.14
C ILE A 8 -18.41 -71.44 30.89
N THR A 9 -17.87 -71.05 29.71
CA THR A 9 -17.40 -71.84 28.53
C THR A 9 -18.27 -72.80 27.65
N HIS A 10 -18.01 -72.69 26.32
CA HIS A 10 -17.88 -73.71 25.23
C HIS A 10 -18.99 -74.78 24.96
N GLY A 11 -19.23 -75.24 23.72
CA GLY A 11 -18.69 -74.88 22.39
C GLY A 11 -18.93 -75.97 21.31
N ASN A 12 -18.94 -75.59 20.02
CA ASN A 12 -18.86 -76.41 18.77
C ASN A 12 -19.74 -77.68 18.54
N GLU A 13 -20.41 -77.74 17.38
CA GLU A 13 -20.25 -78.85 16.41
C GLU A 13 -20.76 -78.51 14.99
N SER A 14 -20.56 -79.39 13.99
CA SER A 14 -20.79 -79.12 12.54
C SER A 14 -21.27 -80.39 11.79
N ASN A 15 -21.52 -80.49 10.46
CA ASN A 15 -21.00 -79.79 9.27
C ASN A 15 -21.87 -80.14 8.00
N ILE A 16 -21.37 -79.89 6.77
CA ILE A 16 -21.70 -80.60 5.49
C ILE A 16 -23.11 -80.32 4.88
N ARG A 17 -23.26 -79.49 3.81
CA ARG A 17 -23.28 -79.77 2.33
C ARG A 17 -24.61 -80.38 1.79
N GLN A 18 -25.10 -80.20 0.54
CA GLN A 18 -24.52 -79.69 -0.74
C GLN A 18 -25.58 -79.27 -1.83
N ASP A 19 -25.18 -78.38 -2.76
CA ASP A 19 -25.51 -78.17 -4.21
C ASP A 19 -26.92 -78.22 -4.90
N GLY A 20 -27.11 -77.32 -5.90
CA GLY A 20 -28.14 -77.41 -6.98
C GLY A 20 -28.29 -76.17 -7.90
N HIS A 21 -28.01 -76.29 -9.22
CA HIS A 21 -27.96 -75.19 -10.23
C HIS A 21 -29.29 -74.75 -10.88
N ARG A 22 -29.37 -73.48 -11.39
CA ARG A 22 -29.96 -73.10 -12.72
C ARG A 22 -29.56 -71.69 -13.21
N THR A 23 -29.82 -71.40 -14.49
CA THR A 23 -29.21 -70.38 -15.38
C THR A 23 -30.00 -69.04 -15.55
N PRO A 24 -29.45 -67.99 -16.22
CA PRO A 24 -29.85 -66.59 -15.99
C PRO A 24 -30.84 -65.98 -17.01
N ASP A 25 -31.39 -64.82 -16.65
CA ASP A 25 -32.39 -64.08 -17.45
C ASP A 25 -31.84 -62.77 -18.04
N SER A 26 -32.14 -62.49 -19.31
CA SER A 26 -31.37 -61.58 -20.18
C SER A 26 -31.99 -60.17 -20.34
N GLY A 27 -32.65 -59.65 -19.30
CA GLY A 27 -33.45 -58.41 -19.39
C GLY A 27 -32.90 -57.13 -18.73
N SER A 28 -31.95 -57.23 -17.79
CA SER A 28 -31.71 -56.14 -16.81
C SER A 28 -30.62 -55.11 -17.14
N TRP A 29 -29.73 -55.41 -18.10
CA TRP A 29 -28.53 -54.58 -18.32
C TRP A 29 -28.81 -53.28 -19.09
N PHE A 30 -29.63 -53.32 -20.14
CA PHE A 30 -29.97 -52.13 -20.95
C PHE A 30 -30.68 -51.04 -20.13
N TYR A 31 -31.66 -51.42 -19.30
CA TYR A 31 -32.34 -50.47 -18.41
C TYR A 31 -31.37 -49.84 -17.40
N ARG A 32 -30.47 -50.63 -16.79
CA ARG A 32 -29.45 -50.09 -15.86
C ARG A 32 -28.52 -49.08 -16.53
N GLY A 33 -28.08 -49.35 -17.77
CA GLY A 33 -27.23 -48.42 -18.53
C GLY A 33 -27.91 -47.10 -18.89
N ILE A 34 -29.22 -47.11 -19.17
CA ILE A 34 -29.99 -45.89 -19.47
C ILE A 34 -30.21 -45.05 -18.21
N TRP A 35 -30.52 -45.68 -17.08
CA TRP A 35 -30.72 -44.98 -15.80
C TRP A 35 -29.43 -44.33 -15.26
N THR A 36 -28.26 -44.96 -15.41
CA THR A 36 -26.99 -44.32 -15.03
C THR A 36 -26.64 -43.14 -15.93
N LEU A 37 -26.91 -43.22 -17.23
CA LEU A 37 -26.66 -42.13 -18.19
C LEU A 37 -27.61 -40.94 -17.95
N LEU A 38 -28.89 -41.20 -17.65
CA LEU A 38 -29.84 -40.17 -17.20
C LEU A 38 -29.42 -39.51 -15.88
N GLY A 39 -28.88 -40.27 -14.92
CA GLY A 39 -28.32 -39.74 -13.69
C GLY A 39 -27.07 -38.87 -13.91
N LEU A 40 -26.20 -39.27 -14.84
CA LEU A 40 -24.97 -38.53 -15.19
C LEU A 40 -25.25 -37.24 -15.98
N CYS A 41 -26.31 -37.20 -16.79
CA CYS A 41 -26.72 -36.00 -17.52
C CYS A 41 -27.62 -35.05 -16.71
N SER A 42 -28.37 -35.55 -15.72
CA SER A 42 -29.25 -34.68 -14.91
C SER A 42 -28.49 -33.76 -13.95
N VAL A 43 -27.37 -34.21 -13.38
CA VAL A 43 -26.56 -33.41 -12.44
C VAL A 43 -25.94 -32.17 -13.11
N PRO A 44 -25.29 -32.25 -14.30
CA PRO A 44 -24.84 -31.06 -15.03
C PRO A 44 -25.97 -30.10 -15.41
N LEU A 45 -27.14 -30.62 -15.79
CA LEU A 45 -28.30 -29.79 -16.15
C LEU A 45 -28.89 -29.08 -14.93
N LEU A 46 -28.94 -29.73 -13.77
CA LEU A 46 -29.30 -29.11 -12.49
C LEU A 46 -28.28 -28.04 -12.08
N ALA A 47 -26.98 -28.34 -12.15
CA ALA A 47 -25.93 -27.37 -11.84
C ALA A 47 -25.99 -26.14 -12.77
N PHE A 48 -26.25 -26.35 -14.08
CA PHE A 48 -26.44 -25.27 -15.04
C PHE A 48 -27.71 -24.45 -14.74
N GLY A 49 -28.81 -25.11 -14.38
CA GLY A 49 -30.07 -24.44 -13.99
C GLY A 49 -29.92 -23.61 -12.70
N ILE A 50 -29.24 -24.14 -11.68
CA ILE A 50 -28.93 -23.44 -10.43
C ILE A 50 -28.03 -22.23 -10.72
N LYS A 51 -26.97 -22.41 -11.50
CA LYS A 51 -26.10 -21.30 -11.89
C LYS A 51 -26.85 -20.23 -12.68
N TYR A 52 -27.65 -20.61 -13.67
CA TYR A 52 -28.43 -19.65 -14.46
C TYR A 52 -29.45 -18.88 -13.60
N TYR A 53 -30.06 -19.55 -12.61
CA TYR A 53 -30.93 -18.91 -11.64
C TYR A 53 -30.16 -17.92 -10.75
N GLN A 54 -28.98 -18.30 -10.25
CA GLN A 54 -28.09 -17.42 -9.48
C GLN A 54 -27.62 -16.20 -10.30
N ASP A 55 -27.16 -16.41 -11.53
CA ASP A 55 -26.71 -15.35 -12.46
C ASP A 55 -27.86 -14.36 -12.76
N ALA A 56 -29.09 -14.86 -12.98
CA ALA A 56 -30.27 -14.02 -13.20
C ALA A 56 -30.70 -13.25 -11.93
N LEU A 57 -30.60 -13.88 -10.76
CA LEU A 57 -30.90 -13.26 -9.47
C LEU A 57 -29.88 -12.15 -9.14
N PHE A 58 -28.59 -12.40 -9.41
CA PHE A 58 -27.50 -11.44 -9.25
C PHE A 58 -27.67 -10.24 -10.19
N LEU A 59 -27.99 -10.48 -11.47
CA LEU A 59 -28.22 -9.40 -12.43
C LEU A 59 -29.40 -8.51 -12.03
N LYS A 60 -30.52 -9.11 -11.58
CA LYS A 60 -31.69 -8.36 -11.09
C LYS A 60 -31.35 -7.52 -9.86
N ARG A 61 -30.62 -8.07 -8.88
CA ARG A 61 -30.15 -7.29 -7.71
C ARG A 61 -29.19 -6.18 -8.12
N HIS A 62 -28.26 -6.42 -9.04
CA HIS A 62 -27.35 -5.39 -9.54
C HIS A 62 -28.13 -4.21 -10.16
N GLU A 63 -29.17 -4.48 -10.95
CA GLU A 63 -30.06 -3.44 -11.48
C GLU A 63 -30.84 -2.70 -10.37
N GLU A 64 -31.37 -3.42 -9.38
CA GLU A 64 -32.07 -2.84 -8.21
C GLU A 64 -31.13 -1.97 -7.35
N SER A 65 -29.92 -2.43 -7.05
CA SER A 65 -28.92 -1.70 -6.25
C SER A 65 -28.37 -0.48 -6.97
N VAL A 66 -28.11 -0.55 -8.28
CA VAL A 66 -27.75 0.64 -9.08
C VAL A 66 -28.92 1.61 -9.18
N GLY A 67 -30.16 1.13 -9.22
CA GLY A 67 -31.36 1.96 -9.20
C GLY A 67 -31.60 2.67 -7.87
N ALA A 68 -31.28 2.03 -6.74
CA ALA A 68 -31.49 2.56 -5.40
C ALA A 68 -30.33 3.44 -4.89
N LEU A 69 -29.08 3.05 -5.15
CA LEU A 69 -27.87 3.72 -4.64
C LEU A 69 -27.21 4.65 -5.67
N GLY A 70 -27.62 4.59 -6.93
CA GLY A 70 -26.90 5.21 -8.05
C GLY A 70 -25.57 4.50 -8.35
N ALA A 71 -24.88 4.94 -9.41
CA ALA A 71 -23.63 4.32 -9.83
C ALA A 71 -22.49 4.50 -8.80
N GLU A 72 -22.46 5.63 -8.09
CA GLU A 72 -21.45 5.93 -7.08
C GLU A 72 -21.72 5.20 -5.76
N GLY A 73 -22.98 5.16 -5.30
CA GLY A 73 -23.35 4.40 -4.11
C GLY A 73 -23.22 2.89 -4.30
N PHE A 74 -23.48 2.37 -5.50
CA PHE A 74 -23.21 0.96 -5.83
C PHE A 74 -21.70 0.65 -5.86
N PHE A 75 -20.88 1.55 -6.41
CA PHE A 75 -19.41 1.39 -6.37
C PHE A 75 -18.87 1.36 -4.94
N LEU A 76 -19.36 2.27 -4.08
CA LEU A 76 -18.99 2.27 -2.66
C LEU A 76 -19.42 0.96 -1.98
N PHE A 77 -20.67 0.55 -2.16
CA PHE A 77 -21.21 -0.70 -1.60
C PHE A 77 -20.33 -1.91 -1.99
N SER A 78 -20.04 -2.04 -3.29
CA SER A 78 -19.16 -3.08 -3.85
C SER A 78 -17.69 -2.98 -3.42
N SER A 79 -17.26 -1.87 -2.79
CA SER A 79 -15.90 -1.72 -2.24
C SER A 79 -15.77 -2.19 -0.79
N LEU A 80 -16.90 -2.50 -0.16
CA LEU A 80 -17.01 -2.94 1.24
C LEU A 80 -17.49 -4.39 1.32
N ASP A 81 -18.42 -4.76 0.45
CA ASP A 81 -18.88 -6.12 0.15
C ASP A 81 -17.70 -6.95 -0.40
N THR A 82 -17.02 -7.64 0.52
CA THR A 82 -15.74 -8.32 0.32
C THR A 82 -15.93 -9.77 -0.11
N ASP A 83 -17.02 -10.41 0.32
CA ASP A 83 -17.40 -11.76 -0.13
C ASP A 83 -18.32 -11.78 -1.36
N HIS A 84 -18.78 -10.60 -1.80
CA HIS A 84 -19.59 -10.34 -2.99
C HIS A 84 -21.01 -10.94 -2.93
N ASP A 85 -21.58 -11.10 -1.73
CA ASP A 85 -22.92 -11.64 -1.52
C ASP A 85 -24.08 -10.63 -1.79
N LEU A 86 -23.73 -9.35 -2.00
CA LEU A 86 -24.60 -8.18 -2.15
C LEU A 86 -25.30 -7.73 -0.85
N TYR A 87 -24.73 -8.04 0.31
CA TYR A 87 -25.03 -7.48 1.62
C TYR A 87 -23.78 -6.77 2.19
N LEU A 88 -23.90 -6.22 3.40
CA LEU A 88 -22.76 -5.78 4.20
C LEU A 88 -22.93 -6.41 5.57
N SER A 89 -22.03 -7.34 5.90
CA SER A 89 -21.94 -7.89 7.25
C SER A 89 -21.59 -6.79 8.27
N PRO A 90 -21.88 -6.97 9.57
CA PRO A 90 -21.40 -6.06 10.62
C PRO A 90 -19.88 -5.85 10.58
N GLU A 91 -19.13 -6.87 10.15
CA GLU A 91 -17.68 -6.87 9.98
C GLU A 91 -17.23 -5.99 8.80
N GLU A 92 -17.91 -6.04 7.65
CA GLU A 92 -17.63 -5.19 6.48
C GLU A 92 -18.16 -3.76 6.63
N PHE A 93 -19.22 -3.59 7.41
CA PHE A 93 -19.75 -2.27 7.77
C PHE A 93 -18.93 -1.59 8.89
N LYS A 94 -18.13 -2.35 9.65
CA LYS A 94 -17.30 -1.85 10.75
C LYS A 94 -16.46 -0.60 10.42
N PRO A 95 -15.75 -0.50 9.27
CA PRO A 95 -14.97 0.70 8.93
C PRO A 95 -15.83 1.95 8.72
N ILE A 96 -17.09 1.78 8.30
CA ILE A 96 -18.06 2.88 8.24
C ILE A 96 -18.58 3.21 9.65
N ALA A 97 -18.94 2.19 10.43
CA ALA A 97 -19.49 2.37 11.77
C ALA A 97 -18.53 3.10 12.70
N GLU A 98 -17.25 2.73 12.72
CA GLU A 98 -16.19 3.40 13.49
C GLU A 98 -16.05 4.88 13.05
N LYS A 99 -16.10 5.15 11.75
CA LYS A 99 -15.95 6.50 11.17
C LYS A 99 -17.20 7.38 11.32
N LEU A 100 -18.41 6.80 11.43
CA LEU A 100 -19.67 7.51 11.67
C LEU A 100 -19.95 7.75 13.16
N THR A 101 -19.57 6.82 14.03
CA THR A 101 -19.80 6.94 15.49
C THR A 101 -18.71 7.75 16.18
N GLY A 102 -17.57 8.00 15.52
CA GLY A 102 -16.41 8.68 16.11
C GLY A 102 -15.69 7.84 17.17
N ILE A 103 -16.08 6.57 17.34
CA ILE A 103 -15.43 5.62 18.23
C ILE A 103 -14.25 5.04 17.44
N THR A 104 -13.13 5.76 17.46
CA THR A 104 -11.84 5.16 17.14
C THR A 104 -11.62 4.01 18.12
N ALA A 105 -11.30 2.82 17.62
CA ALA A 105 -10.70 1.79 18.48
C ALA A 105 -9.50 2.41 19.22
N PRO A 106 -9.23 2.03 20.48
CA PRO A 106 -8.06 2.53 21.18
C PRO A 106 -6.83 2.24 20.31
N VAL A 107 -6.11 3.31 19.93
CA VAL A 107 -4.82 3.16 19.26
C VAL A 107 -3.97 2.34 20.19
N ASP A 108 -3.49 1.18 19.72
CA ASP A 108 -2.67 0.27 20.53
C ASP A 108 -1.42 1.02 20.99
N GLN A 109 -1.49 1.44 22.25
CA GLN A 109 -0.51 2.20 23.01
C GLN A 109 -0.25 3.62 22.46
N GLU A 110 -0.45 4.59 23.36
CA GLU A 110 0.28 5.85 23.31
C GLU A 110 1.77 5.48 23.33
N GLU A 111 2.43 5.55 22.16
CA GLU A 111 3.89 5.58 22.10
C GLU A 111 4.31 6.91 22.74
N GLU A 112 4.49 6.88 24.07
CA GLU A 112 5.12 7.97 24.83
C GLU A 112 6.39 8.41 24.08
N ASP A 113 6.65 9.72 24.03
CA ASP A 113 7.93 10.23 23.51
C ASP A 113 9.07 9.61 24.34
N ILE A 114 9.71 8.57 23.80
CA ILE A 114 10.81 7.84 24.47
C ILE A 114 12.06 8.71 24.44
N HIS A 115 12.03 9.75 25.27
CA HIS A 115 13.17 10.60 25.56
C HIS A 115 14.10 9.81 26.48
N ASP A 116 14.95 8.98 25.89
CA ASP A 116 16.09 8.37 26.57
C ASP A 116 17.29 9.34 26.50
N PRO A 117 17.58 10.13 27.56
CA PRO A 117 18.71 11.08 27.54
C PRO A 117 20.07 10.37 27.46
N ASN A 118 20.14 9.08 27.81
CA ASN A 118 21.34 8.26 27.76
C ASN A 118 21.40 7.40 26.47
N GLY A 119 20.34 7.44 25.65
CA GLY A 119 20.25 6.69 24.41
C GLY A 119 21.20 7.21 23.34
N GLU A 120 21.46 6.37 22.33
CA GLU A 120 22.30 6.78 21.22
C GLU A 120 21.66 7.88 20.38
N THR A 121 22.50 8.75 19.82
CA THR A 121 22.10 9.86 18.94
C THR A 121 22.62 9.65 17.54
N LEU A 122 21.75 9.84 16.55
CA LEU A 122 22.04 9.81 15.12
C LEU A 122 22.04 11.24 14.58
N VAL A 123 23.15 11.65 13.94
CA VAL A 123 23.26 12.96 13.27
C VAL A 123 22.86 12.80 11.81
N LEU A 124 21.90 13.60 11.36
CA LEU A 124 21.46 13.69 9.97
C LEU A 124 21.88 15.02 9.34
N GLU A 125 22.34 14.98 8.10
CA GLU A 125 22.53 16.13 7.22
C GLU A 125 21.38 16.22 6.21
N ALA A 126 20.83 17.42 6.02
CA ALA A 126 19.91 17.73 4.94
C ALA A 126 20.67 18.37 3.76
N ARG A 127 20.50 17.80 2.57
CA ARG A 127 21.06 18.33 1.32
C ARG A 127 19.92 18.63 0.35
N MET A 128 19.98 19.79 -0.29
CA MET A 128 18.95 20.29 -1.18
C MET A 128 19.60 21.09 -2.31
N GLN A 129 19.05 20.94 -3.51
CA GLN A 129 19.21 21.89 -4.60
C GLN A 129 17.81 22.41 -4.97
N PRO A 130 17.63 23.73 -5.18
CA PRO A 130 16.32 24.28 -5.51
C PRO A 130 15.75 23.69 -6.80
N LEU A 131 14.41 23.70 -6.89
CA LEU A 131 13.70 23.27 -8.10
C LEU A 131 14.08 24.17 -9.29
N LEU A 132 14.36 23.55 -10.43
CA LEU A 132 14.75 24.27 -11.64
C LEU A 132 13.51 24.95 -12.25
N LEU A 133 13.36 26.26 -12.06
CA LEU A 133 12.19 27.00 -12.56
C LEU A 133 12.02 26.89 -14.09
N ASP A 134 13.10 26.74 -14.85
CA ASP A 134 13.05 26.53 -16.30
C ASP A 134 12.48 25.16 -16.72
N SER A 135 12.33 24.21 -15.79
CA SER A 135 11.67 22.92 -16.03
C SER A 135 10.14 22.99 -15.95
N MET A 136 9.60 24.06 -15.35
CA MET A 136 8.16 24.30 -15.21
C MET A 136 7.57 24.86 -16.50
N THR A 137 6.35 24.43 -16.84
CA THR A 137 5.60 24.97 -17.99
C THR A 137 5.14 26.42 -17.73
N LYS A 138 4.93 26.77 -16.46
CA LYS A 138 4.25 27.98 -15.98
C LYS A 138 5.14 28.84 -15.07
N SER A 139 6.47 28.79 -15.18
CA SER A 139 7.38 29.59 -14.33
C SER A 139 7.43 31.09 -14.64
N LYS A 140 6.94 31.51 -15.81
CA LYS A 140 7.08 32.90 -16.30
C LYS A 140 5.99 33.81 -15.74
N ASP A 141 6.42 34.89 -15.11
CA ASP A 141 5.53 35.95 -14.61
C ASP A 141 4.64 36.48 -15.74
N GLY A 142 3.33 36.56 -15.49
CA GLY A 142 2.33 36.98 -16.49
C GLY A 142 1.70 35.83 -17.29
N PHE A 143 2.12 34.58 -17.08
CA PHE A 143 1.30 33.42 -17.44
C PHE A 143 0.03 33.39 -16.56
N LEU A 144 -1.08 32.80 -17.05
CA LEU A 144 -2.35 32.74 -16.31
C LEU A 144 -2.15 32.09 -14.93
N GLY A 145 -2.65 32.74 -13.87
CA GLY A 145 -2.47 32.30 -12.48
C GLY A 145 -1.06 32.47 -11.89
N VAL A 146 -0.08 32.92 -12.67
CA VAL A 146 1.33 33.08 -12.27
C VAL A 146 1.65 34.56 -12.06
N SER A 147 1.53 34.98 -10.81
CA SER A 147 2.06 36.25 -10.32
C SER A 147 3.42 36.02 -9.65
N HIS A 148 4.24 37.06 -9.57
CA HIS A 148 5.50 37.02 -8.82
C HIS A 148 5.30 36.65 -7.34
N SER A 149 4.14 36.97 -6.75
CA SER A 149 3.75 36.55 -5.40
C SER A 149 3.30 35.09 -5.34
N SER A 150 2.67 34.55 -6.39
CA SER A 150 2.24 33.13 -6.46
C SER A 150 3.42 32.18 -6.22
N LEU A 151 4.56 32.44 -6.90
CA LEU A 151 5.76 31.59 -6.81
C LEU A 151 6.77 32.04 -5.73
N SER A 152 6.38 32.95 -4.82
CA SER A 152 7.31 33.57 -3.87
C SER A 152 7.94 32.56 -2.91
N GLY A 153 7.15 31.66 -2.31
CA GLY A 153 7.65 30.59 -1.45
C GLY A 153 8.67 29.70 -2.17
N LEU A 154 8.33 29.25 -3.39
CA LEU A 154 9.21 28.44 -4.23
C LEU A 154 10.52 29.16 -4.58
N ARG A 155 10.47 30.45 -4.94
CA ARG A 155 11.66 31.28 -5.23
C ARG A 155 12.53 31.52 -3.99
N SER A 156 11.93 31.53 -2.79
CA SER A 156 12.65 31.74 -1.53
C SER A 156 13.29 30.47 -0.95
N TRP A 157 12.73 29.29 -1.27
CA TRP A 157 13.17 28.01 -0.72
C TRP A 157 14.35 27.44 -1.51
N THR A 158 15.55 27.93 -1.17
CA THR A 158 16.82 27.58 -1.85
C THR A 158 17.73 26.65 -1.05
N SER A 159 17.45 26.45 0.25
CA SER A 159 18.23 25.65 1.18
C SER A 159 17.31 24.94 2.18
N PRO A 160 17.74 23.85 2.85
CA PRO A 160 16.96 23.25 3.93
C PRO A 160 16.80 24.24 5.10
N ALA A 161 15.67 24.15 5.79
CA ALA A 161 15.39 24.95 6.99
C ALA A 161 16.34 24.62 8.16
N VAL A 162 16.74 23.35 8.30
CA VAL A 162 17.69 22.87 9.31
C VAL A 162 18.72 21.96 8.61
N PRO A 163 19.93 22.46 8.26
CA PRO A 163 20.93 21.70 7.52
C PRO A 163 21.48 20.46 8.24
N SER A 164 21.47 20.44 9.57
CA SER A 164 21.90 19.30 10.38
C SER A 164 21.10 19.22 11.68
N SER A 165 20.70 18.01 12.08
CA SER A 165 19.94 17.77 13.31
C SER A 165 20.30 16.40 13.92
N SER A 166 20.16 16.29 15.24
CA SER A 166 20.37 15.05 15.99
C SER A 166 19.04 14.44 16.41
N PHE A 167 18.90 13.13 16.30
CA PHE A 167 17.73 12.35 16.68
C PHE A 167 18.14 11.19 17.59
N PHE A 168 17.27 10.74 18.49
CA PHE A 168 17.57 9.55 19.29
C PHE A 168 17.31 8.28 18.47
N ALA A 169 18.18 7.27 18.60
CA ALA A 169 18.03 5.98 17.91
C ALA A 169 16.67 5.33 18.24
N SER A 170 16.24 5.44 19.50
CA SER A 170 14.94 4.97 20.01
C SER A 170 13.73 5.49 19.21
N GLN A 171 13.79 6.71 18.68
CA GLN A 171 12.69 7.30 17.90
C GLN A 171 12.45 6.51 16.60
N PHE A 172 13.50 5.93 16.00
CA PHE A 172 13.39 5.14 14.77
C PHE A 172 12.69 3.78 14.97
N ARG A 173 12.31 3.42 16.21
CA ARG A 173 11.38 2.32 16.52
C ARG A 173 10.08 2.39 15.70
N VAL A 174 9.65 3.58 15.31
CA VAL A 174 8.51 3.81 14.39
C VAL A 174 8.61 2.97 13.10
N PHE A 175 9.83 2.71 12.61
CA PHE A 175 10.08 1.90 11.41
C PHE A 175 10.17 0.39 11.67
N LEU A 176 10.08 -0.11 12.90
CA LEU A 176 10.12 -1.55 13.14
C LEU A 176 8.85 -2.27 12.63
N PRO A 177 8.97 -3.53 12.17
CA PRO A 177 7.82 -4.33 11.75
C PRO A 177 6.92 -4.69 12.94
N PRO A 178 5.59 -4.79 12.73
CA PRO A 178 4.69 -5.35 13.73
C PRO A 178 4.95 -6.86 13.91
N LYS A 179 4.60 -7.40 15.09
CA LYS A 179 4.89 -8.79 15.50
C LYS A 179 4.37 -9.89 14.56
N ASN A 180 3.45 -9.57 13.66
CA ASN A 180 2.85 -10.48 12.68
C ASN A 180 3.49 -10.40 11.28
N LYS A 181 4.53 -9.59 11.07
CA LYS A 181 5.13 -9.32 9.76
C LYS A 181 6.66 -9.25 9.85
N LEU A 182 7.26 -10.38 10.21
CA LEU A 182 8.70 -10.48 10.50
C LEU A 182 9.51 -11.10 9.35
N GLU A 183 8.87 -11.46 8.24
CA GLU A 183 9.53 -12.11 7.10
C GLU A 183 10.07 -11.09 6.08
N VAL A 184 11.13 -11.46 5.38
CA VAL A 184 11.73 -10.57 4.37
C VAL A 184 10.76 -10.37 3.21
N GLY A 185 10.52 -9.09 2.90
CA GLY A 185 9.56 -8.65 1.90
C GLY A 185 8.11 -8.55 2.40
N ASP A 186 7.84 -8.71 3.69
CA ASP A 186 6.58 -8.27 4.31
C ASP A 186 6.46 -6.75 4.21
N THR A 187 5.24 -6.24 4.01
CA THR A 187 4.95 -4.79 3.97
C THR A 187 3.90 -4.38 4.99
N TRP A 188 4.06 -3.22 5.62
CA TRP A 188 3.10 -2.65 6.58
C TRP A 188 3.00 -1.14 6.47
N TRP A 189 1.89 -0.61 6.98
CA TRP A 189 1.67 0.81 7.13
C TRP A 189 2.34 1.29 8.42
N VAL A 190 3.25 2.25 8.30
CA VAL A 190 3.84 3.00 9.43
C VAL A 190 2.89 4.14 9.81
N ILE A 191 2.36 4.84 8.79
CA ILE A 191 1.29 5.82 8.93
C ILE A 191 0.22 5.46 7.89
N PRO A 192 -1.02 5.10 8.28
CA PRO A 192 -2.09 4.80 7.34
C PRO A 192 -2.65 6.06 6.66
N SER A 193 -3.35 5.86 5.53
CA SER A 193 -4.14 6.92 4.89
C SER A 193 -5.36 7.28 5.75
N GLU A 194 -5.68 8.57 5.87
CA GLU A 194 -6.89 9.05 6.53
C GLU A 194 -7.98 9.52 5.56
N LEU A 195 -7.68 9.53 4.25
CA LEU A 195 -8.61 10.00 3.22
C LEU A 195 -9.99 9.39 3.41
N ASN A 196 -10.98 10.28 3.32
CA ASN A 196 -12.36 9.84 3.38
C ASN A 196 -12.73 9.19 2.05
N ILE A 197 -13.20 7.93 2.09
CA ILE A 197 -13.77 7.21 0.94
C ILE A 197 -14.87 8.02 0.22
N PHE A 198 -15.57 8.90 0.93
CA PHE A 198 -16.63 9.75 0.36
C PHE A 198 -16.14 11.03 -0.34
N THR A 199 -14.97 11.58 0.03
CA THR A 199 -14.46 12.84 -0.58
C THR A 199 -13.20 12.65 -1.40
N GLY A 200 -12.32 11.70 -1.04
CA GLY A 200 -11.07 11.41 -1.74
C GLY A 200 -9.96 12.45 -1.57
N TYR A 201 -10.21 13.61 -0.96
CA TYR A 201 -9.23 14.68 -0.76
C TYR A 201 -9.44 15.51 0.52
N LEU A 202 -8.41 16.27 0.89
CA LEU A 202 -8.38 17.30 1.96
C LEU A 202 -8.42 18.73 1.36
N PRO A 203 -8.90 19.76 2.10
CA PRO A 203 -9.08 21.11 1.56
C PRO A 203 -7.77 21.84 1.23
N ASN A 204 -7.85 22.78 0.28
CA ASN A 204 -6.68 23.47 -0.27
C ASN A 204 -6.26 24.71 0.54
N ASN A 205 -7.22 25.39 1.19
CA ASN A 205 -6.95 26.56 2.03
C ASN A 205 -6.39 26.21 3.42
N ARG A 206 -5.33 25.40 3.47
CA ARG A 206 -4.55 25.09 4.68
C ARG A 206 -3.18 25.74 4.56
N TYR A 207 -2.77 26.49 5.57
CA TYR A 207 -1.43 27.12 5.62
C TYR A 207 -0.47 26.33 6.50
N HIS A 208 -0.89 25.98 7.71
CA HIS A 208 -0.05 25.26 8.67
C HIS A 208 -0.46 23.79 8.77
N PRO A 209 0.50 22.86 8.92
CA PRO A 209 0.19 21.45 9.13
C PRO A 209 -0.53 21.23 10.47
N PRO A 210 -1.36 20.18 10.60
CA PRO A 210 -1.88 19.76 11.89
C PRO A 210 -0.73 19.29 12.79
N SER A 211 -0.88 19.43 14.11
CA SER A 211 0.09 18.88 15.07
C SER A 211 0.26 17.37 14.86
N PRO A 212 1.48 16.87 14.65
CA PRO A 212 1.73 15.44 14.44
C PRO A 212 1.40 14.63 15.70
N LYS A 213 0.98 13.37 15.52
CA LYS A 213 0.65 12.46 16.63
C LYS A 213 1.32 11.10 16.48
N GLY A 214 1.82 10.54 17.60
CA GLY A 214 2.49 9.23 17.63
C GLY A 214 3.57 9.10 16.56
N LYS A 215 3.45 8.08 15.70
CA LYS A 215 4.38 7.76 14.60
C LYS A 215 4.66 8.90 13.62
N GLU A 216 3.77 9.88 13.54
CA GLU A 216 3.97 11.07 12.71
C GLU A 216 5.04 12.02 13.25
N VAL A 217 5.32 12.02 14.56
CA VAL A 217 6.22 12.99 15.21
C VAL A 217 7.64 12.90 14.66
N LEU A 218 8.18 11.69 14.50
CA LEU A 218 9.50 11.51 13.88
C LEU A 218 9.48 11.95 12.41
N ILE A 219 8.52 11.48 11.61
CA ILE A 219 8.48 11.77 10.17
C ILE A 219 8.26 13.27 9.91
N HIS A 220 7.45 13.94 10.73
CA HIS A 220 7.30 15.39 10.74
C HIS A 220 8.61 16.10 11.09
N SER A 221 9.33 15.66 12.12
CA SER A 221 10.59 16.27 12.53
C SER A 221 11.69 16.10 11.47
N LEU A 222 11.76 14.94 10.81
CA LEU A 222 12.65 14.69 9.67
C LEU A 222 12.32 15.62 8.49
N LEU A 223 11.06 15.67 8.04
CA LEU A 223 10.66 16.52 6.92
C LEU A 223 10.73 18.02 7.25
N SER A 224 10.61 18.41 8.53
CA SER A 224 10.80 19.78 9.00
C SER A 224 12.23 20.29 8.80
N MET A 225 13.22 19.39 8.67
CA MET A 225 14.59 19.79 8.30
C MET A 225 14.64 20.45 6.92
N PHE A 226 13.76 20.06 5.99
CA PHE A 226 13.69 20.66 4.67
C PHE A 226 12.91 21.98 4.66
N HIS A 227 11.72 22.01 5.27
CA HIS A 227 10.84 23.17 5.29
C HIS A 227 9.93 23.14 6.54
N PRO A 228 9.67 24.25 7.24
CA PRO A 228 8.94 24.29 8.52
C PRO A 228 7.44 23.94 8.45
N ARG A 229 6.92 23.55 7.26
CA ARG A 229 5.51 23.22 7.04
C ARG A 229 5.32 21.93 6.23
N PRO A 230 5.75 20.76 6.73
CA PRO A 230 5.49 19.48 6.10
C PRO A 230 4.10 18.94 6.48
N PHE A 231 3.30 18.58 5.49
CA PHE A 231 2.05 17.88 5.67
C PHE A 231 2.27 16.39 5.41
N ILE A 232 2.30 15.60 6.50
CA ILE A 232 2.60 14.15 6.48
C ILE A 232 1.51 13.33 5.78
N LYS A 233 0.32 13.94 5.62
CA LYS A 233 -0.82 13.44 4.87
C LYS A 233 -1.15 14.45 3.77
N SER A 234 -0.73 14.15 2.55
CA SER A 234 -0.98 14.92 1.33
C SER A 234 -2.47 15.14 1.07
N ARG A 235 -2.88 16.19 0.32
CA ARG A 235 -4.30 16.41 -0.01
C ARG A 235 -4.92 15.25 -0.78
N PHE A 236 -4.14 14.60 -1.64
CA PHE A 236 -4.59 13.55 -2.55
C PHE A 236 -3.92 12.21 -2.27
N ALA A 237 -4.54 11.15 -2.81
CA ALA A 237 -4.01 9.80 -2.75
C ALA A 237 -2.79 9.62 -3.68
N PRO A 238 -1.82 8.76 -3.32
CA PRO A 238 -1.74 8.03 -2.06
C PRO A 238 -1.28 8.91 -0.90
N GLN A 239 -1.74 8.58 0.31
CA GLN A 239 -1.29 9.18 1.57
C GLN A 239 -0.49 8.18 2.39
N GLY A 240 0.31 8.69 3.34
CA GLY A 240 0.87 7.91 4.43
C GLY A 240 2.24 7.33 4.12
N THR A 241 2.64 6.35 4.93
CA THR A 241 3.96 5.74 4.89
C THR A 241 3.86 4.22 4.93
N VAL A 242 4.50 3.55 3.96
CA VAL A 242 4.60 2.09 3.89
C VAL A 242 6.07 1.68 3.97
N ALA A 243 6.35 0.66 4.78
CA ALA A 243 7.68 0.08 4.96
C ALA A 243 7.68 -1.41 4.56
N CYS A 244 8.89 -1.94 4.31
CA CYS A 244 9.16 -3.30 3.88
C CYS A 244 10.51 -3.77 4.40
N ILE A 245 10.59 -4.98 4.98
CA ILE A 245 11.88 -5.59 5.34
C ILE A 245 12.59 -5.98 4.04
N ARG A 246 13.73 -5.35 3.74
CA ARG A 246 14.60 -5.73 2.61
C ARG A 246 15.55 -6.87 3.00
N ALA A 247 16.10 -6.82 4.21
CA ALA A 247 17.00 -7.86 4.71
C ALA A 247 16.90 -8.01 6.24
N SER A 248 17.27 -9.18 6.72
CA SER A 248 17.26 -9.55 8.13
C SER A 248 18.55 -10.29 8.48
N SER A 249 19.19 -9.89 9.58
CA SER A 249 20.29 -10.60 10.23
C SER A 249 19.86 -11.01 11.65
N ASP A 250 20.75 -11.50 12.50
CA ASP A 250 20.42 -11.80 13.90
C ASP A 250 20.02 -10.54 14.69
N PHE A 251 20.77 -9.43 14.50
CA PHE A 251 20.64 -8.20 15.29
C PHE A 251 20.00 -7.02 14.55
N TYR A 252 20.05 -7.00 13.21
CA TYR A 252 19.62 -5.85 12.39
C TYR A 252 18.51 -6.19 11.41
N TYR A 253 17.66 -5.21 11.15
CA TYR A 253 16.82 -5.14 9.95
C TYR A 253 17.37 -4.07 8.99
N ASP A 254 17.33 -4.37 7.70
CA ASP A 254 17.37 -3.38 6.62
C ASP A 254 15.93 -3.18 6.13
N ILE A 255 15.42 -1.96 6.26
CA ILE A 255 14.04 -1.61 5.95
C ILE A 255 14.04 -0.52 4.88
N VAL A 256 13.33 -0.77 3.78
CA VAL A 256 13.01 0.27 2.80
C VAL A 256 11.61 0.79 3.06
N PHE A 257 11.38 2.07 2.81
CA PHE A 257 10.10 2.70 3.04
C PHE A 257 9.81 3.79 2.01
N ARG A 258 8.53 4.17 1.90
CA ARG A 258 8.06 5.24 1.04
C ARG A 258 7.09 6.13 1.79
N ILE A 259 7.36 7.43 1.81
CA ILE A 259 6.52 8.45 2.45
C ILE A 259 5.85 9.29 1.35
N HIS A 260 4.56 9.54 1.52
CA HIS A 260 3.80 10.52 0.73
C HIS A 260 3.41 11.70 1.60
N ALA A 261 4.09 12.82 1.38
CA ALA A 261 3.92 14.08 2.07
C ALA A 261 4.00 15.25 1.07
N GLU A 262 3.41 16.39 1.44
CA GLU A 262 3.45 17.64 0.68
C GLU A 262 4.01 18.76 1.57
N PHE A 263 4.51 19.85 0.99
CA PHE A 263 4.92 21.05 1.72
C PHE A 263 4.05 22.23 1.31
N GLN A 264 3.80 23.12 2.26
CA GLN A 264 3.11 24.38 2.02
C GLN A 264 4.13 25.51 2.07
N LEU A 265 4.36 26.20 0.94
CA LEU A 265 5.47 27.16 0.78
C LEU A 265 5.07 28.64 0.99
N ASN A 266 3.83 29.04 0.73
CA ASN A 266 3.39 30.44 0.81
C ASN A 266 2.67 30.75 2.12
N ASP A 267 3.01 31.86 2.77
CA ASP A 267 2.23 32.39 3.90
C ASP A 267 1.30 33.54 3.51
N VAL A 268 0.30 33.80 4.36
CA VAL A 268 -0.58 34.98 4.29
C VAL A 268 0.29 36.25 4.20
N PRO A 269 0.04 37.17 3.24
CA PRO A 269 -1.16 37.31 2.41
C PRO A 269 -1.16 36.54 1.09
N ASN A 270 -0.10 35.81 0.75
CA ASN A 270 -0.05 35.05 -0.50
C ASN A 270 -0.90 33.78 -0.37
N PHE A 271 -1.61 33.43 -1.44
CA PHE A 271 -2.43 32.22 -1.47
C PHE A 271 -1.56 30.94 -1.36
N PRO A 272 -2.13 29.81 -0.88
CA PRO A 272 -1.39 28.58 -0.67
C PRO A 272 -0.68 28.08 -1.94
N PHE A 273 0.57 27.69 -1.76
CA PHE A 273 1.39 26.99 -2.74
C PHE A 273 1.79 25.65 -2.16
N TRP A 274 1.36 24.58 -2.82
CA TRP A 274 1.60 23.20 -2.46
C TRP A 274 2.72 22.64 -3.34
N PHE A 275 3.71 22.04 -2.70
CA PHE A 275 4.84 21.39 -3.33
C PHE A 275 4.83 19.92 -2.92
N THR A 276 4.57 19.03 -3.88
CA THR A 276 4.30 17.62 -3.62
C THR A 276 5.36 16.76 -4.32
N PRO A 277 6.40 16.29 -3.61
CA PRO A 277 7.30 15.27 -4.13
C PRO A 277 6.51 14.01 -4.50
N GLY A 278 6.74 13.47 -5.71
CA GLY A 278 6.02 12.29 -6.21
C GLY A 278 6.23 11.03 -5.35
N GLN A 279 7.35 10.98 -4.63
CA GLN A 279 7.58 10.12 -3.46
C GLN A 279 8.83 10.60 -2.70
N PHE A 280 8.87 10.34 -1.40
CA PHE A 280 10.14 10.14 -0.70
C PHE A 280 10.47 8.65 -0.65
N ALA A 281 11.65 8.26 -1.13
CA ALA A 281 12.19 6.92 -1.00
C ALA A 281 13.15 6.88 0.19
N GLY A 282 12.99 5.89 1.08
CA GLY A 282 13.75 5.77 2.30
C GLY A 282 14.39 4.39 2.47
N ASN A 283 15.53 4.37 3.16
CA ASN A 283 16.24 3.18 3.60
C ASN A 283 16.83 3.42 4.98
N ILE A 284 16.60 2.49 5.90
CA ILE A 284 17.14 2.52 7.25
C ILE A 284 17.68 1.13 7.61
N VAL A 285 18.85 1.10 8.22
CA VAL A 285 19.40 -0.11 8.86
C VAL A 285 19.45 0.16 10.35
N LEU A 286 18.69 -0.60 11.13
CA LEU A 286 18.55 -0.43 12.58
C LEU A 286 18.50 -1.78 13.31
N SER A 287 18.85 -1.77 14.59
CA SER A 287 18.76 -2.95 15.45
C SER A 287 17.30 -3.35 15.70
N LYS A 288 17.04 -4.64 15.96
CA LYS A 288 15.67 -5.17 16.12
C LYS A 288 14.90 -4.62 17.33
N ASP A 289 15.59 -4.03 18.29
CA ASP A 289 15.08 -3.35 19.48
C ASP A 289 14.99 -1.82 19.29
N ALA A 290 15.57 -1.28 18.22
CA ALA A 290 15.78 0.14 17.92
C ALA A 290 16.69 0.90 18.92
N SER A 291 17.65 0.22 19.55
CA SER A 291 18.72 0.87 20.34
C SER A 291 19.81 1.51 19.47
N HIS A 292 20.11 0.95 18.30
CA HIS A 292 21.15 1.43 17.38
C HIS A 292 20.62 1.63 15.95
N VAL A 293 20.99 2.74 15.30
CA VAL A 293 20.74 3.01 13.89
C VAL A 293 22.06 3.07 13.14
N ARG A 294 22.30 2.06 12.31
CA ARG A 294 23.53 1.87 11.53
C ARG A 294 23.65 2.87 10.38
N ARG A 295 22.54 3.16 9.72
CA ARG A 295 22.44 4.00 8.51
C ARG A 295 21.02 4.51 8.34
N PHE A 296 20.87 5.77 7.96
CA PHE A 296 19.59 6.35 7.52
C PHE A 296 19.78 7.14 6.22
N HIS A 297 18.88 6.94 5.27
CA HIS A 297 18.82 7.69 4.02
C HIS A 297 17.37 7.91 3.59
N LEU A 298 17.01 9.16 3.29
CA LEU A 298 15.68 9.55 2.83
C LEU A 298 15.84 10.55 1.69
N TYR A 299 15.29 10.31 0.51
CA TYR A 299 15.51 11.18 -0.65
C TYR A 299 14.32 11.23 -1.61
N VAL A 300 14.22 12.29 -2.40
CA VAL A 300 13.30 12.38 -3.54
C VAL A 300 14.03 11.89 -4.80
N PRO A 301 13.59 10.78 -5.45
CA PRO A 301 14.31 10.24 -6.60
C PRO A 301 14.18 11.11 -7.86
N ASN A 302 15.32 11.55 -8.37
CA ASN A 302 15.46 12.48 -9.50
C ASN A 302 15.56 11.81 -10.89
N GLU A 303 15.60 10.47 -10.94
CA GLU A 303 15.65 9.68 -12.18
C GLU A 303 14.25 9.42 -12.80
N ARG A 304 13.17 9.79 -12.10
CA ARG A 304 11.79 9.55 -12.52
C ARG A 304 11.22 10.69 -13.36
N SER A 305 10.30 10.34 -14.27
CA SER A 305 9.60 11.30 -15.14
C SER A 305 8.71 12.30 -14.38
N LEU A 306 8.21 11.91 -13.20
CA LEU A 306 7.56 12.79 -12.25
C LEU A 306 8.39 12.80 -10.96
N ASN A 307 8.90 13.98 -10.61
CA ASN A 307 9.74 14.22 -9.45
C ASN A 307 8.97 15.09 -8.44
N VAL A 308 8.49 16.27 -8.86
CA VAL A 308 7.63 17.15 -8.06
C VAL A 308 6.41 17.58 -8.87
N ASP A 309 5.24 17.49 -8.25
CA ASP A 309 4.00 18.14 -8.68
C ASP A 309 3.75 19.39 -7.82
N MET A 310 3.24 20.46 -8.41
CA MET A 310 3.00 21.73 -7.74
C MET A 310 1.62 22.25 -8.04
N GLU A 311 0.93 22.73 -7.02
CA GLU A 311 -0.40 23.30 -7.13
C GLU A 311 -0.46 24.60 -6.35
N TRP A 312 -1.02 25.66 -6.91
CA TRP A 312 -1.21 26.90 -6.16
C TRP A 312 -2.52 27.58 -6.48
N LEU A 313 -3.05 28.22 -5.44
CA LEU A 313 -4.20 29.09 -5.58
C LEU A 313 -3.72 30.49 -6.02
N TYR A 314 -4.49 31.14 -6.88
CA TYR A 314 -4.26 32.53 -7.31
C TYR A 314 -5.48 33.44 -7.09
N GLY A 315 -6.49 32.95 -6.36
CA GLY A 315 -7.69 33.68 -5.98
C GLY A 315 -8.47 32.94 -4.89
N ALA A 316 -9.43 33.62 -4.27
CA ALA A 316 -10.14 33.13 -3.08
C ALA A 316 -11.11 31.94 -3.34
N SER A 317 -11.47 31.66 -4.59
CA SER A 317 -12.28 30.48 -4.95
C SER A 317 -11.40 29.29 -5.32
N GLU A 318 -11.48 28.18 -4.56
CA GLU A 318 -10.70 26.96 -4.81
C GLU A 318 -11.08 26.25 -6.13
N SER A 319 -12.33 26.37 -6.58
CA SER A 319 -12.85 25.59 -7.72
C SER A 319 -12.50 26.15 -9.11
N SER A 320 -11.97 27.37 -9.18
CA SER A 320 -11.71 28.08 -10.44
C SER A 320 -10.35 28.76 -10.53
N ASN A 321 -9.62 28.86 -9.41
CA ASN A 321 -8.37 29.63 -9.33
C ASN A 321 -7.20 28.79 -8.81
N MET A 322 -7.12 27.54 -9.25
CA MET A 322 -6.01 26.63 -8.98
C MET A 322 -5.22 26.41 -10.27
N GLU A 323 -3.92 26.68 -10.23
CA GLU A 323 -3.00 26.20 -11.26
C GLU A 323 -2.28 24.94 -10.77
N VAL A 324 -1.95 24.07 -11.71
CA VAL A 324 -1.09 22.89 -11.51
C VAL A 324 0.07 22.90 -12.49
N ASP A 325 1.27 22.48 -12.08
CA ASP A 325 2.44 22.33 -12.96
C ASP A 325 3.45 21.33 -12.37
N ILE A 326 4.27 20.73 -13.23
CA ILE A 326 5.29 19.75 -12.84
C ILE A 326 6.67 20.41 -12.92
N GLY A 327 7.58 20.04 -12.02
CA GLY A 327 8.95 20.54 -12.03
C GLY A 327 9.99 19.50 -11.63
N TYR A 328 11.25 19.85 -11.91
CA TYR A 328 12.41 19.02 -11.67
C TYR A 328 13.22 19.53 -10.46
N LEU A 329 13.31 18.69 -9.42
CA LEU A 329 14.08 18.94 -8.21
C LEU A 329 15.37 18.09 -8.25
N PRO A 330 16.55 18.68 -8.46
CA PRO A 330 17.77 17.89 -8.66
C PRO A 330 18.19 17.05 -7.45
N GLN A 331 17.99 17.58 -6.23
CA GLN A 331 18.39 16.92 -4.98
C GLN A 331 17.50 17.41 -3.82
N LEU A 332 16.97 16.47 -3.04
CA LEU A 332 16.37 16.70 -1.72
C LEU A 332 16.51 15.42 -0.90
N GLU A 333 17.45 15.39 0.03
CA GLU A 333 17.83 14.19 0.77
C GLU A 333 18.26 14.46 2.22
N LEU A 334 17.96 13.53 3.12
CA LEU A 334 18.56 13.41 4.45
C LEU A 334 19.48 12.19 4.45
N GLN A 335 20.71 12.37 4.94
CA GLN A 335 21.69 11.29 5.06
C GLN A 335 22.29 11.29 6.47
N SER A 336 22.39 10.11 7.10
CA SER A 336 23.17 9.95 8.33
C SER A 336 24.66 10.14 8.05
N THR A 337 25.34 10.99 8.82
CA THR A 337 26.79 11.22 8.70
C THR A 337 27.60 9.97 9.08
N GLY A 338 27.06 9.17 10.00
CA GLY A 338 27.56 7.88 10.41
C GLY A 338 26.49 7.10 11.18
N PRO A 339 26.86 5.98 11.81
CA PRO A 339 26.02 5.25 12.75
C PRO A 339 25.67 6.11 13.97
N SER A 340 24.61 5.75 14.69
CA SER A 340 24.32 6.38 15.98
C SER A 340 25.41 6.09 17.01
N THR A 341 25.65 7.04 17.90
CA THR A 341 26.66 6.93 18.97
C THR A 341 26.05 7.29 20.32
N PRO A 342 26.46 6.61 21.41
CA PRO A 342 25.99 6.93 22.76
C PRO A 342 26.31 8.37 23.15
N SER A 343 25.46 8.98 23.98
CA SER A 343 25.65 10.36 24.45
C SER A 343 26.76 10.50 25.50
N VAL A 344 27.09 9.40 26.17
CA VAL A 344 28.17 9.27 27.17
C VAL A 344 28.91 7.98 26.89
N ILE A 345 30.24 8.05 26.72
CA ILE A 345 31.10 6.86 26.59
C ILE A 345 31.76 6.62 27.95
N THR A 346 31.66 5.40 28.47
CA THR A 346 32.31 4.98 29.73
C THR A 346 33.35 3.89 29.49
N ASP A 347 34.39 3.83 30.33
CA ASP A 347 35.36 2.73 30.35
C ASP A 347 34.81 1.47 31.05
N GLU A 348 35.60 0.39 31.10
CA GLU A 348 35.23 -0.87 31.76
C GLU A 348 35.05 -0.71 33.28
N GLU A 349 35.65 0.33 33.86
CA GLU A 349 35.56 0.73 35.27
C GLU A 349 34.38 1.68 35.57
N GLY A 350 33.67 2.17 34.55
CA GLY A 350 32.50 3.06 34.67
C GLY A 350 32.81 4.56 34.75
N ASN A 351 34.04 5.00 34.47
CA ASN A 351 34.40 6.41 34.36
C ASN A 351 33.99 6.95 32.98
N VAL A 352 33.61 8.23 32.91
CA VAL A 352 33.27 8.89 31.63
C VAL A 352 34.55 9.19 30.86
N VAL A 353 34.71 8.57 29.69
CA VAL A 353 35.85 8.73 28.77
C VAL A 353 35.62 9.89 27.82
N ASP A 354 34.38 10.09 27.38
CA ASP A 354 34.00 11.16 26.46
C ASP A 354 32.60 11.70 26.85
N SER A 355 32.57 12.87 27.49
CA SER A 355 31.45 13.81 27.35
C SER A 355 31.76 14.69 26.14
N ARG A 356 30.73 15.21 25.46
CA ARG A 356 30.87 16.08 24.26
C ARG A 356 31.54 17.45 24.51
N ASP A 357 32.37 17.58 25.56
CA ASP A 357 33.14 18.77 25.94
C ASP A 357 34.45 18.92 25.13
N GLY A 358 34.34 18.83 23.79
CA GLY A 358 35.21 19.45 22.77
C GLY A 358 36.75 19.40 22.91
N SER A 359 37.32 18.50 23.70
CA SER A 359 38.75 18.48 24.09
C SER A 359 39.46 17.14 23.87
N SER A 360 38.69 16.10 23.54
CA SER A 360 39.08 14.76 23.15
C SER A 360 39.24 14.62 21.63
N GLU A 361 40.10 13.71 21.17
CA GLU A 361 40.09 13.28 19.77
C GLU A 361 38.83 12.44 19.51
N PRO A 362 38.13 12.62 18.36
CA PRO A 362 36.86 11.94 18.13
C PRO A 362 37.06 10.43 18.01
N ILE A 363 36.41 9.67 18.92
CA ILE A 363 36.48 8.21 18.94
C ILE A 363 35.89 7.64 17.64
N GLN A 364 36.76 7.08 16.81
CA GLN A 364 36.36 6.47 15.55
C GLN A 364 35.88 5.03 15.79
N PHE A 365 34.56 4.85 15.90
CA PHE A 365 33.95 3.53 15.98
C PHE A 365 34.15 2.75 14.68
N ILE A 366 34.97 1.71 14.73
CA ILE A 366 35.05 0.67 13.69
C ILE A 366 33.96 -0.36 14.03
N PHE A 367 33.13 -0.66 13.04
CA PHE A 367 32.02 -1.60 13.18
C PHE A 367 32.13 -2.66 12.07
N GLU A 368 31.76 -3.89 12.40
CA GLU A 368 31.80 -5.02 11.48
C GLU A 368 30.75 -4.90 10.35
N GLU A 369 30.99 -5.63 9.26
CA GLU A 369 30.07 -5.74 8.14
C GLU A 369 28.88 -6.65 8.51
N ILE A 370 27.66 -6.23 8.16
CA ILE A 370 26.45 -6.96 8.54
C ILE A 370 26.26 -8.16 7.61
N ASN A 371 26.36 -9.36 8.18
CA ASN A 371 26.00 -10.60 7.50
C ASN A 371 24.48 -10.78 7.46
N TRP A 372 23.88 -10.61 6.28
CA TRP A 372 22.44 -10.83 6.06
C TRP A 372 22.14 -12.34 5.96
N ILE A 373 21.17 -12.82 6.74
CA ILE A 373 20.72 -14.21 6.72
C ILE A 373 19.70 -14.42 5.59
N THR A 374 18.82 -13.44 5.41
CA THR A 374 17.84 -13.39 4.33
C THR A 374 17.77 -11.97 3.78
N GLU A 375 17.72 -11.86 2.44
CA GLU A 375 17.56 -10.57 1.76
C GLU A 375 16.83 -10.70 0.43
N ILE A 376 16.23 -9.58 0.01
CA ILE A 376 15.72 -9.36 -1.34
C ILE A 376 16.40 -8.13 -1.97
N SER A 377 16.30 -8.02 -3.30
CA SER A 377 16.84 -6.85 -4.00
C SER A 377 16.10 -5.56 -3.58
N GLN A 378 16.82 -4.45 -3.56
CA GLN A 378 16.25 -3.15 -3.19
C GLN A 378 15.10 -2.73 -4.15
N GLY A 379 15.22 -3.06 -5.45
CA GLY A 379 14.18 -2.82 -6.45
C GLY A 379 12.92 -3.65 -6.21
N GLU A 380 13.05 -4.93 -5.82
CA GLU A 380 11.91 -5.76 -5.45
C GLU A 380 11.22 -5.22 -4.19
N ALA A 381 11.99 -4.87 -3.16
CA ALA A 381 11.44 -4.34 -1.91
C ALA A 381 10.66 -3.03 -2.15
N PHE A 382 11.17 -2.11 -2.97
CA PHE A 382 10.43 -0.92 -3.40
C PHE A 382 9.21 -1.26 -4.27
N GLY A 383 9.28 -2.30 -5.11
CA GLY A 383 8.14 -2.81 -5.87
C GLY A 383 7.01 -3.31 -4.97
N ARG A 384 7.33 -4.03 -3.88
CA ARG A 384 6.37 -4.48 -2.88
C ARG A 384 5.73 -3.29 -2.13
N VAL A 385 6.54 -2.33 -1.67
CA VAL A 385 6.05 -1.08 -1.06
C VAL A 385 5.10 -0.34 -2.01
N GLU A 386 5.44 -0.25 -3.28
CA GLU A 386 4.63 0.40 -4.29
C GLU A 386 3.31 -0.36 -4.58
N ALA A 387 3.32 -1.69 -4.65
CA ALA A 387 2.11 -2.49 -4.84
C ALA A 387 1.14 -2.43 -3.63
N THR A 388 1.65 -2.10 -2.44
CA THR A 388 0.83 -1.85 -1.23
C THR A 388 0.21 -0.45 -1.25
N LEU A 389 0.96 0.58 -1.68
CA LEU A 389 0.43 1.95 -1.87
C LEU A 389 -0.55 2.08 -3.04
N TYR A 390 -0.34 1.30 -4.11
CA TYR A 390 -1.18 1.29 -5.31
C TYR A 390 -1.69 -0.13 -5.59
N PRO A 391 -2.81 -0.55 -4.99
CA PRO A 391 -3.33 -1.92 -5.14
C PRO A 391 -3.55 -2.36 -6.59
N PHE A 392 -3.81 -1.42 -7.52
CA PHE A 392 -3.90 -1.74 -8.95
C PHE A 392 -2.58 -2.25 -9.55
N LYS A 393 -1.41 -1.79 -9.05
CA LYS A 393 -0.08 -2.26 -9.51
C LYS A 393 0.23 -3.72 -9.14
N LYS A 394 -0.62 -4.39 -8.34
CA LYS A 394 -0.51 -5.83 -8.07
C LYS A 394 -0.72 -6.69 -9.33
N VAL A 395 -1.43 -6.17 -10.33
CA VAL A 395 -1.60 -6.81 -11.63
C VAL A 395 -0.61 -6.21 -12.61
N SER A 396 0.18 -7.04 -13.28
CA SER A 396 1.09 -6.59 -14.34
C SER A 396 0.28 -6.12 -15.55
N TYR A 397 0.28 -4.81 -15.81
CA TYR A 397 -0.31 -4.23 -17.01
C TYR A 397 0.71 -4.21 -18.14
N LEU A 398 0.67 -5.23 -18.99
CA LEU A 398 1.45 -5.21 -20.22
C LEU A 398 0.92 -4.14 -21.19
N PRO A 399 1.80 -3.43 -21.92
CA PRO A 399 1.41 -2.62 -23.07
C PRO A 399 0.55 -3.43 -24.03
N PHE A 400 -0.46 -2.80 -24.66
CA PHE A 400 -1.43 -3.50 -25.52
C PHE A 400 -0.77 -4.35 -26.62
N SER A 401 0.36 -3.90 -27.17
CA SER A 401 1.18 -4.64 -28.15
C SER A 401 1.77 -5.94 -27.60
N GLU A 402 2.22 -5.92 -26.34
CA GLU A 402 2.85 -7.07 -25.67
C GLU A 402 1.79 -8.05 -25.18
N ALA A 403 0.72 -7.58 -24.54
CA ALA A 403 -0.44 -8.39 -24.18
C ALA A 403 -1.02 -9.13 -25.40
N LEU A 404 -1.10 -8.45 -26.55
CA LEU A 404 -1.58 -9.04 -27.80
C LEU A 404 -0.55 -9.98 -28.45
N ALA A 405 0.74 -9.82 -28.19
CA ALA A 405 1.78 -10.76 -28.62
C ALA A 405 1.79 -12.03 -27.76
N GLU A 406 1.64 -11.90 -26.43
CA GLU A 406 1.54 -13.01 -25.48
C GLU A 406 0.30 -13.86 -25.76
N VAL A 407 -0.88 -13.23 -25.89
CA VAL A 407 -2.12 -13.92 -26.29
C VAL A 407 -1.99 -14.61 -27.65
N ARG A 408 -1.27 -14.02 -28.62
CA ARG A 408 -0.98 -14.70 -29.90
C ARG A 408 -0.02 -15.88 -29.72
N GLY A 409 0.95 -15.78 -28.82
CA GLY A 409 1.84 -16.88 -28.43
C GLY A 409 1.07 -18.06 -27.85
N GLU A 410 0.25 -17.81 -26.82
CA GLU A 410 -0.60 -18.85 -26.21
C GLU A 410 -1.58 -19.49 -27.22
N LEU A 411 -2.22 -18.67 -28.05
CA LEU A 411 -3.11 -19.15 -29.12
C LEU A 411 -2.38 -19.96 -30.20
N SER A 412 -1.09 -19.70 -30.45
CA SER A 412 -0.27 -20.50 -31.36
C SER A 412 0.08 -21.88 -30.80
N GLY A 413 0.18 -22.01 -29.47
CA GLY A 413 0.37 -23.28 -28.77
C GLY A 413 -0.88 -24.16 -28.74
N ARG A 414 -2.08 -23.58 -28.73
CA ARG A 414 -3.36 -24.31 -28.76
C ARG A 414 -3.98 -24.34 -30.16
N ARG A 415 -3.66 -25.38 -30.95
CA ARG A 415 -4.29 -25.58 -32.26
C ARG A 415 -5.83 -25.59 -32.15
N SER A 416 -6.47 -24.84 -33.04
CA SER A 416 -7.92 -24.74 -33.25
C SER A 416 -8.73 -23.87 -32.26
N TRP A 417 -8.55 -22.55 -32.37
CA TRP A 417 -9.68 -21.61 -32.19
C TRP A 417 -9.75 -20.63 -33.37
N LYS A 418 -10.85 -20.68 -34.13
CA LYS A 418 -11.16 -19.70 -35.20
C LYS A 418 -11.89 -18.51 -34.58
N VAL A 419 -11.19 -17.42 -34.30
CA VAL A 419 -11.82 -16.17 -33.85
C VAL A 419 -12.58 -15.54 -35.02
N ARG A 420 -13.90 -15.40 -34.90
CA ARG A 420 -14.68 -14.45 -35.72
C ARG A 420 -14.73 -13.10 -35.00
N PRO A 421 -14.35 -11.98 -35.64
CA PRO A 421 -14.44 -10.67 -35.02
C PRO A 421 -15.88 -10.15 -35.04
N SER A 422 -16.54 -10.14 -33.88
CA SER A 422 -17.70 -9.27 -33.62
C SER A 422 -17.28 -8.18 -32.64
N TRP A 423 -17.20 -6.94 -33.11
CA TRP A 423 -16.80 -5.80 -32.28
C TRP A 423 -18.05 -5.08 -31.73
N LEU A 424 -18.19 -5.04 -30.42
CA LEU A 424 -19.04 -4.07 -29.73
C LEU A 424 -18.14 -3.07 -29.00
N CYS A 425 -17.87 -1.95 -29.66
CA CYS A 425 -17.29 -0.78 -28.99
C CYS A 425 -18.41 -0.08 -28.21
N SER A 426 -18.28 -0.02 -26.88
CA SER A 426 -19.05 0.91 -26.04
C SER A 426 -18.15 2.10 -25.70
N THR A 427 -18.52 3.29 -26.16
CA THR A 427 -17.81 4.52 -25.81
C THR A 427 -18.36 5.06 -24.50
N ARG A 428 -17.78 4.65 -23.37
CA ARG A 428 -18.16 5.21 -22.05
C ARG A 428 -17.29 6.42 -21.75
N ALA A 429 -17.82 7.62 -22.02
CA ALA A 429 -17.26 8.85 -21.50
C ALA A 429 -17.71 9.04 -20.05
N SER A 430 -16.79 8.91 -19.09
CA SER A 430 -17.00 9.37 -17.72
C SER A 430 -16.52 10.80 -17.61
N SER A 431 -17.45 11.74 -17.40
CA SER A 431 -17.14 13.14 -17.09
C SER A 431 -16.97 13.32 -15.59
N ALA A 432 -15.74 13.21 -15.09
CA ALA A 432 -15.37 13.61 -13.73
C ALA A 432 -13.93 14.15 -13.73
N ALA A 433 -13.74 15.35 -13.20
CA ALA A 433 -12.49 16.13 -13.13
C ALA A 433 -11.80 16.45 -14.48
N GLY A 434 -11.50 17.73 -14.70
CA GLY A 434 -10.91 18.23 -15.95
C GLY A 434 -9.40 17.99 -16.06
N LEU A 435 -8.99 16.77 -16.43
CA LEU A 435 -7.60 16.47 -16.84
C LEU A 435 -7.60 15.57 -18.08
N TRP A 436 -7.28 16.19 -19.22
CA TRP A 436 -6.88 15.62 -20.52
C TRP A 436 -7.47 14.26 -20.92
N SER A 437 -8.54 14.33 -21.71
CA SER A 437 -9.06 13.22 -22.52
C SER A 437 -7.97 12.60 -23.42
N LYS A 438 -7.55 11.37 -23.08
CA LYS A 438 -7.19 10.35 -24.08
C LYS A 438 -8.30 9.30 -24.09
N SER A 439 -8.89 9.08 -25.27
CA SER A 439 -9.93 8.07 -25.44
C SER A 439 -9.34 6.65 -25.33
N TRP A 440 -9.56 6.00 -24.18
CA TRP A 440 -9.30 4.57 -24.03
C TRP A 440 -10.48 3.78 -24.60
N ARG A 441 -10.25 3.01 -25.68
CA ARG A 441 -11.23 2.03 -26.17
C ARG A 441 -11.09 0.74 -25.38
N THR A 442 -11.99 0.50 -24.44
CA THR A 442 -12.10 -0.78 -23.74
C THR A 442 -12.83 -1.79 -24.64
N CYS A 443 -12.13 -2.86 -25.05
CA CYS A 443 -12.74 -3.99 -25.74
C CYS A 443 -12.90 -5.17 -24.77
N ARG A 444 -14.15 -5.55 -24.48
CA ARG A 444 -14.48 -6.72 -23.67
C ARG A 444 -14.74 -7.91 -24.60
N LEU A 445 -13.93 -8.98 -24.51
CA LEU A 445 -14.24 -10.23 -25.22
C LEU A 445 -15.42 -10.93 -24.51
N THR A 446 -16.60 -10.94 -25.13
CA THR A 446 -17.70 -11.79 -24.69
C THR A 446 -17.65 -13.12 -25.45
N SER A 447 -17.29 -14.20 -24.76
CA SER A 447 -17.44 -15.55 -25.30
C SER A 447 -18.92 -15.92 -25.37
N ARG A 448 -19.50 -15.95 -26.58
CA ARG A 448 -20.77 -16.64 -26.84
C ARG A 448 -20.47 -18.02 -27.40
N THR A 449 -20.55 -19.03 -26.54
CA THR A 449 -20.59 -20.43 -26.96
C THR A 449 -21.98 -20.71 -27.54
N LEU A 450 -22.05 -21.22 -28.77
CA LEU A 450 -23.25 -21.79 -29.36
C LEU A 450 -22.85 -23.13 -30.00
N LEU A 451 -23.35 -24.22 -29.38
CA LEU A 451 -23.35 -25.62 -29.79
C LEU A 451 -22.14 -26.12 -30.61
#